data_AF-A0A091TAZ3-F1
#
_entry.id   AF-A0A091TAZ3-F1
#
_cell.length_a   1.000
_cell.length_b   1.000
_cell.length_c   1.000
_cell.angle_alpha   90.00
_cell.angle_beta   90.00
_cell.angle_gamma   90.00
#
_symmetry.space_group_name_H-M   'P 1'
#
loop_
_entity.id
_entity.type
_entity.pdbx_description
1 polymer ?
#
loop_
_entity_poly.entity_id
_entity_poly.type
_entity_poly.pdbx_seq_one_letter_code
_entity_poly.pdbx_strand_id
1 'polypeptide(L)'
;KRMKKSKQPLQVTKDLGRWKPADDLLLINAVLQTNDLTSVHLGVKFSCRFNLREIQERWYALLYDPIISKLACQAMRQLHPQAHPAIQRIWGLGLSMGVLGATCPSSPPQTSQPTLDTFQELLHKHPDVFYPSRTAKALQLHWQLMKQ
;
A
#
# COMPACT_ATOMS: atom_id res chain seq x y z
N LYS A 1 -31.18 28.81 20.55
CA LYS A 1 -30.39 29.52 19.50
C LYS A 1 -29.11 28.72 19.22
N ARG A 2 -29.10 28.02 18.07
CA ARG A 2 -28.00 27.51 17.23
C ARG A 2 -26.64 27.14 17.88
N MET A 3 -26.42 25.83 18.05
CA MET A 3 -25.10 25.20 18.12
C MET A 3 -24.30 25.50 16.84
N LYS A 4 -23.12 26.09 16.98
CA LYS A 4 -22.19 26.31 15.86
C LYS A 4 -21.30 25.08 15.70
N LYS A 5 -21.84 24.03 15.05
CA LYS A 5 -21.03 22.92 14.52
C LYS A 5 -20.09 23.50 13.47
N SER A 6 -18.83 23.68 13.84
CA SER A 6 -17.76 23.99 12.88
C SER A 6 -17.52 22.74 12.04
N LYS A 7 -18.04 22.73 10.81
CA LYS A 7 -17.66 21.75 9.80
C LYS A 7 -16.23 22.08 9.38
N GLN A 8 -15.26 21.40 9.98
CA GLN A 8 -13.89 21.44 9.49
C GLN A 8 -13.88 20.89 8.06
N PRO A 9 -13.42 21.66 7.05
CA PRO A 9 -13.25 21.15 5.72
C PRO A 9 -12.08 20.16 5.71
N LEU A 10 -12.29 19.05 5.00
CA LEU A 10 -11.35 17.99 4.69
C LEU A 10 -9.91 18.51 4.54
N GLN A 11 -9.07 18.27 5.55
CA GLN A 11 -7.64 18.61 5.57
C GLN A 11 -6.79 17.67 4.70
N VAL A 12 -7.41 16.78 3.94
CA VAL A 12 -6.76 15.67 3.23
C VAL A 12 -5.82 16.14 2.10
N THR A 13 -5.98 17.36 1.58
CA THR A 13 -5.20 17.84 0.43
C THR A 13 -3.97 18.69 0.78
N LYS A 14 -3.84 19.17 2.03
CA LYS A 14 -2.73 20.07 2.40
C LYS A 14 -1.41 19.34 2.66
N ASP A 15 -1.45 18.06 2.99
CA ASP A 15 -0.26 17.31 3.42
C ASP A 15 0.47 16.59 2.28
N LEU A 16 -0.11 16.55 1.07
CA LEU A 16 0.53 15.94 -0.11
C LEU A 16 1.84 16.63 -0.51
N GLY A 17 1.97 17.93 -0.24
CA GLY A 17 3.20 18.69 -0.52
C GLY A 17 4.30 18.53 0.52
N ARG A 18 4.01 17.91 1.69
CA ARG A 18 4.98 17.73 2.79
C ARG A 18 5.84 16.49 2.63
N TRP A 19 5.30 15.45 1.98
CA TRP A 19 6.00 14.19 1.73
C TRP A 19 7.02 14.34 0.62
N LYS A 20 8.29 14.05 0.93
CA LYS A 20 9.35 14.00 -0.09
C LYS A 20 9.43 12.58 -0.67
N PRO A 21 9.93 12.42 -1.90
CA PRO A 21 10.11 11.08 -2.46
C PRO A 21 11.08 10.21 -1.63
N ALA A 22 12.00 10.83 -0.88
CA ALA A 22 12.86 10.10 0.06
C ALA A 22 12.07 9.58 1.27
N ASP A 23 11.08 10.33 1.75
CA ASP A 23 10.20 9.91 2.85
C ASP A 23 9.30 8.76 2.41
N ASP A 24 8.78 8.82 1.19
CA ASP A 24 8.02 7.71 0.60
C ASP A 24 8.90 6.46 0.56
N LEU A 25 10.12 6.52 0.03
CA LEU A 25 11.03 5.35 0.02
C LEU A 25 11.34 4.80 1.42
N LEU A 26 11.55 5.69 2.40
CA LEU A 26 11.79 5.28 3.79
C LEU A 26 10.57 4.58 4.38
N LEU A 27 9.37 5.14 4.18
CA LEU A 27 8.11 4.55 4.64
C LEU A 27 7.94 3.15 4.05
N ILE A 28 8.12 3.04 2.73
CA ILE A 28 8.02 1.80 1.99
C ILE A 28 8.97 0.73 2.53
N ASN A 29 10.25 1.07 2.62
CA ASN A 29 11.26 0.13 3.08
C ASN A 29 11.04 -0.28 4.54
N ALA A 30 10.65 0.65 5.40
CA ALA A 30 10.41 0.37 6.80
C ALA A 30 9.18 -0.52 7.00
N VAL A 31 8.06 -0.25 6.32
CA VAL A 31 6.87 -1.10 6.39
C VAL A 31 7.15 -2.50 5.82
N LEU A 32 7.93 -2.60 4.73
CA LEU A 32 8.34 -3.90 4.19
C LEU A 32 9.24 -4.70 5.15
N GLN A 33 9.96 -4.03 6.06
CA GLN A 33 10.83 -4.67 7.05
C GLN A 33 10.09 -5.02 8.34
N THR A 34 9.24 -4.12 8.86
CA THR A 34 8.59 -4.28 10.16
C THR A 34 7.21 -4.89 10.07
N ASN A 35 6.54 -4.74 8.93
CA ASN A 35 5.11 -5.04 8.75
C ASN A 35 4.20 -4.40 9.82
N ASP A 36 4.64 -3.28 10.43
CA ASP A 36 3.92 -2.55 11.47
C ASP A 36 4.16 -1.04 11.37
N LEU A 37 3.07 -0.28 11.15
CA LEU A 37 3.10 1.17 11.02
C LEU A 37 3.40 1.89 12.34
N THR A 38 3.12 1.27 13.49
CA THR A 38 3.44 1.85 14.80
C THR A 38 4.94 1.85 15.03
N SER A 39 5.59 0.71 14.78
CA SER A 39 7.06 0.59 14.80
C SER A 39 7.73 1.54 13.81
N VAL A 40 7.14 1.73 12.62
CA VAL A 40 7.64 2.70 11.64
C VAL A 40 7.56 4.13 12.18
N HIS A 41 6.43 4.51 12.77
CA HIS A 41 6.25 5.84 13.35
C HIS A 41 7.27 6.16 14.46
N LEU A 42 7.58 5.17 15.29
CA LEU A 42 8.52 5.33 16.40
C LEU A 42 9.99 5.22 15.96
N GLY A 43 10.28 4.41 14.95
CA GLY A 43 11.65 4.03 14.57
C GLY A 43 12.23 4.79 13.37
N VAL A 44 11.40 5.41 12.52
CA VAL A 44 11.87 6.04 11.27
C VAL A 44 11.97 7.55 11.41
N LYS A 45 13.12 8.10 10.99
CA LYS A 45 13.34 9.54 10.90
C LYS A 45 13.04 10.05 9.49
N PHE A 46 11.84 10.57 9.31
CA PHE A 46 11.43 11.27 8.10
C PHE A 46 11.99 12.70 8.04
N SER A 47 11.84 13.35 6.89
CA SER A 47 12.30 14.72 6.64
C SER A 47 11.59 15.78 7.51
N CYS A 48 10.40 15.45 8.03
CA CYS A 48 9.71 16.20 9.07
C CYS A 48 8.96 15.26 10.00
N ARG A 49 8.45 15.78 11.13
CA ARG A 49 7.68 14.96 12.08
C ARG A 49 6.31 14.65 11.46
N PHE A 50 6.00 13.37 11.33
CA PHE A 50 4.66 12.89 11.00
C PHE A 50 4.05 12.18 12.21
N ASN A 51 2.77 12.39 12.47
CA ASN A 51 2.04 11.59 13.44
C ASN A 51 1.65 10.23 12.83
N LEU A 52 1.25 9.28 13.67
CA LEU A 52 0.88 7.93 13.23
C LEU A 52 -0.23 7.94 12.17
N ARG A 53 -1.22 8.82 12.31
CA ARG A 53 -2.35 8.92 11.38
C ARG A 53 -1.89 9.41 10.00
N GLU A 54 -1.02 10.40 9.94
CA GLU A 54 -0.44 10.89 8.67
C GLU A 54 0.36 9.79 7.96
N ILE A 55 1.11 8.98 8.72
CA ILE A 55 1.86 7.84 8.18
C ILE A 55 0.91 6.77 7.62
N GLN A 56 -0.16 6.44 8.35
CA GLN A 56 -1.19 5.53 7.88
C GLN A 56 -1.85 6.05 6.60
N GLU A 57 -2.34 7.29 6.61
CA GLU A 57 -2.99 7.92 5.46
C GLU A 57 -2.06 7.94 4.23
N ARG A 58 -0.77 8.24 4.42
CA ARG A 58 0.20 8.18 3.32
C ARG A 58 0.43 6.77 2.81
N TRP A 59 0.54 5.77 3.69
CA TRP A 59 0.68 4.38 3.30
C TRP A 59 -0.52 3.91 2.47
N TYR A 60 -1.73 4.21 2.90
CA TYR A 60 -2.95 3.93 2.14
C TYR A 60 -2.97 4.66 0.80
N ALA A 61 -2.59 5.94 0.75
CA ALA A 61 -2.51 6.70 -0.50
C ALA A 61 -1.50 6.11 -1.50
N LEU A 62 -0.34 5.65 -1.04
CA LEU A 62 0.66 5.00 -1.89
C LEU A 62 0.16 3.68 -2.49
N LEU A 63 -0.73 2.97 -1.80
CA LEU A 63 -1.30 1.69 -2.24
C LEU A 63 -2.55 1.83 -3.09
N TYR A 64 -3.45 2.76 -2.76
CA TYR A 64 -4.81 2.77 -3.28
C TYR A 64 -5.20 4.03 -4.06
N ASP A 65 -4.50 5.16 -3.89
CA ASP A 65 -4.76 6.35 -4.70
C ASP A 65 -3.93 6.26 -6.00
N PRO A 66 -4.55 6.03 -7.17
CA PRO A 66 -3.83 5.81 -8.41
C PRO A 66 -3.05 7.03 -8.88
N ILE A 67 -3.46 8.24 -8.48
CA ILE A 67 -2.77 9.49 -8.84
C ILE A 67 -1.53 9.64 -7.96
N ILE A 68 -1.69 9.52 -6.64
CA ILE A 68 -0.59 9.65 -5.69
C ILE A 68 0.43 8.53 -5.90
N SER A 69 -0.02 7.29 -6.06
CA SER A 69 0.85 6.13 -6.29
C SER A 69 1.72 6.32 -7.54
N LYS A 70 1.12 6.78 -8.65
CA LYS A 70 1.85 7.04 -9.90
C LYS A 70 2.87 8.17 -9.75
N LEU A 71 2.47 9.30 -9.16
CA LEU A 71 3.35 10.46 -8.98
C LEU A 71 4.51 10.15 -8.02
N ALA A 72 4.22 9.50 -6.89
CA ALA A 72 5.23 9.08 -5.93
C ALA A 72 6.20 8.07 -6.55
N CYS A 73 5.71 7.06 -7.30
CA CYS A 73 6.55 6.14 -8.05
C CYS A 73 7.53 6.86 -8.99
N GLN A 74 7.01 7.79 -9.78
CA GLN A 74 7.83 8.55 -10.73
C GLN A 74 8.91 9.36 -10.01
N ALA A 75 8.53 10.06 -8.94
CA ALA A 75 9.45 10.88 -8.16
C ALA A 75 10.51 10.03 -7.43
N MET A 76 10.13 8.88 -6.87
CA MET A 76 11.07 7.97 -6.19
C MET A 76 12.08 7.32 -7.15
N ARG A 77 11.67 6.98 -8.38
CA ARG A 77 12.59 6.45 -9.41
C ARG A 77 13.67 7.45 -9.81
N GLN A 78 13.40 8.76 -9.67
CA GLN A 78 14.36 9.82 -9.97
C GLN A 78 15.43 9.99 -8.87
N LEU A 79 15.25 9.42 -7.67
CA LEU A 79 16.20 9.59 -6.57
C LEU A 79 17.43 8.69 -6.66
N HIS A 80 17.29 7.38 -6.91
CA HIS A 80 18.43 6.46 -7.03
C HIS A 80 18.01 5.07 -7.58
N PRO A 81 18.90 4.30 -8.25
CA PRO A 81 18.61 2.93 -8.72
C PRO A 81 18.09 1.97 -7.63
N GLN A 82 18.45 2.19 -6.37
CA GLN A 82 17.99 1.37 -5.22
C GLN A 82 16.50 1.56 -4.89
N ALA A 83 15.83 2.54 -5.50
CA ALA A 83 14.39 2.77 -5.35
C ALA A 83 13.54 1.73 -6.10
N HIS A 84 14.06 1.14 -7.19
CA HIS A 84 13.28 0.24 -8.06
C HIS A 84 12.73 -1.00 -7.34
N PRO A 85 13.52 -1.75 -6.55
CA PRO A 85 13.02 -2.96 -5.88
C PRO A 85 11.95 -2.66 -4.83
N ALA A 86 12.06 -1.54 -4.12
CA ALA A 86 11.11 -1.10 -3.10
C ALA A 86 9.76 -0.71 -3.73
N ILE A 87 9.82 0.08 -4.81
CA ILE A 87 8.66 0.50 -5.59
C ILE A 87 7.95 -0.70 -6.22
N GLN A 88 8.70 -1.63 -6.82
CA GLN A 88 8.15 -2.84 -7.43
C GLN A 88 7.41 -3.71 -6.42
N ARG A 89 7.95 -3.85 -5.20
CA ARG A 89 7.28 -4.61 -4.14
C ARG A 89 5.94 -4.01 -3.79
N ILE A 90 5.85 -2.69 -3.60
CA ILE A 90 4.59 -2.05 -3.24
C ILE A 90 3.57 -2.04 -4.36
N TRP A 91 3.98 -1.81 -5.60
CA TRP A 91 3.06 -1.96 -6.72
C TRP A 91 2.45 -3.35 -6.70
N GLY A 92 3.28 -4.40 -6.57
CA GLY A 92 2.80 -5.77 -6.46
C GLY A 92 1.86 -5.99 -5.27
N LEU A 93 2.08 -5.31 -4.14
CA LEU A 93 1.21 -5.38 -2.96
C LEU A 93 -0.11 -4.64 -3.18
N GLY A 94 -0.13 -3.34 -3.48
CA GLY A 94 -1.38 -2.57 -3.63
C GLY A 94 -2.31 -3.13 -4.70
N LEU A 95 -1.73 -3.64 -5.77
CA LEU A 95 -2.46 -4.28 -6.83
C LEU A 95 -2.93 -5.69 -6.46
N SER A 96 -2.13 -6.47 -5.73
CA SER A 96 -2.63 -7.75 -5.21
C SER A 96 -3.73 -7.57 -4.18
N MET A 97 -3.64 -6.56 -3.31
CA MET A 97 -4.71 -6.16 -2.39
C MET A 97 -6.00 -5.81 -3.15
N GLY A 98 -5.89 -5.00 -4.21
CA GLY A 98 -7.03 -4.57 -5.03
C GLY A 98 -7.72 -5.72 -5.77
N VAL A 99 -6.94 -6.60 -6.42
CA VAL A 99 -7.50 -7.79 -7.08
C VAL A 99 -8.03 -8.77 -6.05
N LEU A 100 -7.28 -9.09 -4.99
CA LEU A 100 -7.74 -10.03 -3.96
C LEU A 100 -9.01 -9.52 -3.27
N GLY A 101 -9.17 -8.22 -3.05
CA GLY A 101 -10.41 -7.65 -2.53
C GLY A 101 -11.59 -7.72 -3.51
N ALA A 102 -11.32 -7.63 -4.82
CA ALA A 102 -12.34 -7.75 -5.87
C ALA A 102 -12.71 -9.20 -6.21
N THR A 103 -11.76 -10.14 -6.18
CA THR A 103 -11.96 -11.56 -6.52
C THR A 103 -12.23 -12.44 -5.30
N CYS A 104 -11.85 -12.00 -4.10
CA CYS A 104 -12.17 -12.69 -2.86
C CYS A 104 -12.96 -11.74 -1.94
N PRO A 105 -14.28 -11.56 -2.18
CA PRO A 105 -15.13 -10.92 -1.19
C PRO A 105 -14.99 -11.66 0.14
N SER A 106 -14.85 -10.91 1.24
CA SER A 106 -14.70 -11.39 2.62
C SER A 106 -15.92 -12.14 3.17
N SER A 107 -16.67 -12.85 2.33
CA SER A 107 -17.70 -13.80 2.73
C SER A 107 -17.91 -14.84 1.60
N PRO A 108 -17.30 -16.02 1.69
CA PRO A 108 -17.82 -17.16 0.95
C PRO A 108 -18.96 -17.79 1.79
N PRO A 109 -20.17 -18.01 1.26
CA PRO A 109 -20.90 -19.20 1.65
C PRO A 109 -19.99 -20.38 1.25
N GLN A 110 -19.62 -21.18 2.26
CA GLN A 110 -18.79 -22.39 2.19
C GLN A 110 -18.60 -22.97 0.78
N THR A 111 -17.37 -22.92 0.26
CA THR A 111 -16.62 -24.09 -0.22
C THR A 111 -15.15 -23.70 -0.39
N SER A 112 -14.28 -24.30 0.42
CA SER A 112 -12.81 -24.39 0.26
C SER A 112 -12.00 -23.10 0.36
N GLN A 113 -11.02 -23.13 1.27
CA GLN A 113 -9.94 -22.16 1.36
C GLN A 113 -9.22 -22.05 -0.01
N PRO A 114 -8.95 -20.83 -0.53
CA PRO A 114 -8.31 -20.68 -1.84
C PRO A 114 -6.95 -21.38 -1.85
N THR A 115 -6.81 -22.29 -2.80
CA THR A 115 -5.63 -23.11 -2.99
C THR A 115 -4.58 -22.35 -3.81
N LEU A 116 -3.36 -22.90 -3.88
CA LEU A 116 -2.29 -22.30 -4.67
C LEU A 116 -2.70 -22.09 -6.14
N ASP A 117 -3.48 -23.02 -6.71
CA ASP A 117 -4.03 -22.93 -8.06
C ASP A 117 -4.93 -21.71 -8.26
N THR A 118 -5.75 -21.35 -7.26
CA THR A 118 -6.59 -20.14 -7.31
C THR A 118 -5.74 -18.88 -7.52
N PHE A 119 -4.60 -18.79 -6.81
CA PHE A 119 -3.68 -17.66 -6.95
C PHE A 119 -2.90 -17.69 -8.27
N GLN A 120 -2.60 -18.88 -8.79
CA GLN A 120 -1.93 -19.03 -10.09
C GLN A 120 -2.85 -18.62 -11.24
N GLU A 121 -4.13 -19.00 -11.18
CA GLU A 121 -5.12 -18.58 -12.17
C GLU A 121 -5.34 -17.06 -12.14
N LEU A 122 -5.32 -16.46 -10.94
CA LEU A 122 -5.42 -15.00 -10.76
C LEU A 122 -4.27 -14.24 -11.45
N LEU A 123 -3.05 -14.76 -11.34
CA LEU A 123 -1.86 -14.18 -11.98
C LEU A 123 -1.95 -14.28 -13.50
N HIS A 124 -2.44 -15.41 -14.03
CA HIS A 124 -2.61 -15.60 -15.48
C HIS A 124 -3.74 -14.76 -16.06
N LYS A 125 -4.83 -14.52 -15.31
CA LYS A 125 -5.98 -13.73 -15.77
C LYS A 125 -5.69 -12.23 -15.80
N HIS A 126 -4.73 -11.76 -15.00
CA HIS A 126 -4.44 -10.33 -14.86
C HIS A 126 -2.92 -10.05 -14.93
N PRO A 127 -2.23 -10.41 -16.03
CA PRO A 127 -0.77 -10.29 -16.15
C PRO A 127 -0.28 -8.83 -16.22
N ASP A 128 -1.15 -7.92 -16.66
CA ASP A 128 -0.96 -6.47 -16.70
C ASP A 128 -1.13 -5.81 -15.32
N VAL A 129 -1.85 -6.51 -14.45
CA VAL A 129 -2.11 -6.08 -13.10
C VAL A 129 -0.87 -6.49 -12.29
N PHE A 130 -0.57 -7.79 -12.22
CA PHE A 130 0.49 -8.31 -11.34
C PHE A 130 1.91 -8.07 -11.84
N TYR A 131 2.85 -7.92 -10.89
CA TYR A 131 4.27 -7.80 -11.25
C TYR A 131 4.76 -9.09 -11.95
N PRO A 132 5.56 -9.02 -13.02
CA PRO A 132 5.95 -10.20 -13.81
C PRO A 132 6.67 -11.30 -13.02
N SER A 133 7.35 -10.97 -11.92
CA SER A 133 8.00 -11.97 -11.04
C SER A 133 7.14 -12.43 -9.87
N ARG A 134 5.86 -12.04 -9.82
CA ARG A 134 4.96 -12.44 -8.74
C ARG A 134 4.59 -13.92 -8.90
N THR A 135 4.77 -14.69 -7.83
CA THR A 135 4.41 -16.12 -7.80
C THR A 135 3.12 -16.34 -7.02
N ALA A 136 2.42 -17.42 -7.33
CA ALA A 136 1.21 -17.83 -6.62
C ALA A 136 1.45 -17.98 -5.11
N LYS A 137 2.62 -18.50 -4.71
CA LYS A 137 3.03 -18.60 -3.30
C LYS A 137 3.17 -17.23 -2.62
N ALA A 138 3.83 -16.28 -3.28
CA ALA A 138 3.99 -14.93 -2.75
C ALA A 138 2.66 -14.18 -2.65
N LEU A 139 1.71 -14.47 -3.53
CA LEU A 139 0.36 -13.93 -3.50
C LEU A 139 -0.48 -14.55 -2.37
N GLN A 140 -0.40 -15.87 -2.21
CA GLN A 140 -1.07 -16.61 -1.13
C GLN A 140 -0.58 -16.18 0.26
N LEU A 141 0.73 -16.07 0.46
CA LEU A 141 1.31 -15.60 1.72
C LEU A 141 0.80 -14.21 2.08
N HIS A 142 0.76 -13.31 1.08
CA HIS A 142 0.24 -11.96 1.27
C HIS A 142 -1.24 -11.96 1.65
N TRP A 143 -2.06 -12.78 0.98
CA TRP A 143 -3.47 -12.96 1.32
C TRP A 143 -3.69 -13.52 2.73
N GLN A 144 -2.84 -14.45 3.18
CA GLN A 144 -2.91 -14.99 4.55
C GLN A 144 -2.58 -13.92 5.59
N LEU A 145 -1.56 -13.08 5.33
CA LEU A 145 -1.19 -11.97 6.21
C LEU A 145 -2.30 -10.91 6.34
N MET A 146 -3.13 -10.73 5.31
CA MET A 146 -4.28 -9.82 5.36
C MET A 146 -5.42 -10.29 6.28
N LYS A 147 -5.47 -11.58 6.63
CA LYS A 147 -6.58 -12.15 7.41
C LYS A 147 -6.40 -12.05 8.92
N GLN A 148 -5.23 -11.62 9.37
CA GLN A 148 -4.94 -11.39 10.79
C GLN A 148 -5.40 -9.99 11.19
#